data_AF-A0A946N5A0-F1
#
_entry.id   AF-A0A946N5A0-F1
#
_cell.length_a   1.000
_cell.length_b   1.000
_cell.length_c   1.000
_cell.angle_alpha   90.00
_cell.angle_beta   90.00
_cell.angle_gamma   90.00
#
_symmetry.space_group_name_H-M   'P 1'
#
loop_
_entity.id
_entity.type
_entity.pdbx_description
1 polymer ?
#
loop_
_entity_poly.entity_id
_entity_poly.type
_entity_poly.pdbx_seq_one_letter_code
_entity_poly.pdbx_strand_id
1 'polypeptide(L)'
;MSKKPSRLDLLRETAPKLVELTEQVAYADVWERPELSKRDRSLITVAGLVAMNRERQLPGHLDRALDNGVTREELIEAITHMAFYSGWPTALTAAAIAKDVFAKRDGTEDQNND
;
A
#
# COMPACT_ATOMS: atom_id res chain seq x y z
N MET A 1 -23.56 -1.35 13.43
CA MET A 1 -22.42 -0.45 13.74
C MET A 1 -22.15 0.38 12.49
N SER A 2 -22.07 1.71 12.61
CA SER A 2 -21.75 2.57 11.45
C SER A 2 -20.27 2.39 11.09
N LYS A 3 -19.96 2.14 9.80
CA LYS A 3 -18.59 1.98 9.31
C LYS A 3 -17.88 3.34 9.44
N LYS A 4 -16.66 3.36 10.00
CA LYS A 4 -15.85 4.59 10.08
C LYS A 4 -15.67 5.17 8.66
N PRO A 5 -15.83 6.49 8.45
CA PRO A 5 -15.71 7.10 7.14
C PRO A 5 -14.31 6.84 6.55
N SER A 6 -14.26 6.59 5.24
CA SER A 6 -12.99 6.41 4.53
C SER A 6 -12.25 7.74 4.41
N ARG A 7 -10.95 7.69 4.09
CA ARG A 7 -10.17 8.92 3.85
C ARG A 7 -10.72 9.74 2.68
N LEU A 8 -11.33 9.08 1.68
CA LEU A 8 -11.95 9.78 0.56
C LEU A 8 -13.23 10.50 0.97
N ASP A 9 -14.02 9.92 1.89
CA ASP A 9 -15.21 10.58 2.42
C ASP A 9 -14.85 11.88 3.15
N LEU A 10 -13.77 11.85 3.95
CA LEU A 10 -13.25 13.03 4.66
C LEU A 10 -12.71 14.13 3.73
N LEU A 11 -12.35 13.79 2.48
CA LEU A 11 -11.78 14.73 1.51
C LEU A 11 -12.79 15.21 0.47
N ARG A 12 -14.02 14.66 0.46
CA ARG A 12 -14.99 14.90 -0.61
C ARG A 12 -15.45 16.35 -0.68
N GLU A 13 -15.60 17.02 0.47
CA GLU A 13 -15.96 18.44 0.53
C GLU A 13 -14.77 19.35 0.15
N THR A 14 -13.57 19.01 0.61
CA THR A 14 -12.36 19.84 0.40
C THR A 14 -11.78 19.72 -1.00
N ALA A 15 -11.79 18.51 -1.59
CA ALA A 15 -11.15 18.21 -2.87
C ALA A 15 -12.02 17.26 -3.71
N PRO A 16 -13.24 17.66 -4.10
CA PRO A 16 -14.23 16.78 -4.75
C PRO A 16 -13.70 16.15 -6.03
N LYS A 17 -13.01 16.92 -6.88
CA LYS A 17 -12.47 16.38 -8.14
C LYS A 17 -11.35 15.36 -7.91
N LEU A 18 -10.53 15.53 -6.87
CA LEU A 18 -9.49 14.56 -6.55
C LEU A 18 -10.10 13.23 -6.09
N VAL A 19 -11.17 13.29 -5.30
CA VAL A 19 -11.91 12.10 -4.88
C VAL A 19 -12.53 11.41 -6.09
N GLU A 20 -13.21 12.15 -6.96
CA GLU A 20 -13.80 11.62 -8.20
C GLU A 20 -12.76 10.92 -9.09
N LEU A 21 -11.61 11.56 -9.36
CA LEU A 21 -10.54 10.96 -10.17
C LEU A 21 -9.94 9.72 -9.51
N THR A 22 -9.84 9.71 -8.18
CA THR A 22 -9.34 8.54 -7.45
C THR A 22 -10.31 7.36 -7.60
N GLU A 23 -11.61 7.60 -7.45
CA GLU A 23 -12.64 6.56 -7.54
C GLU A 23 -12.80 6.07 -8.98
N GLN A 24 -13.00 6.98 -9.93
CA GLN A 24 -13.40 6.64 -11.30
C GLN A 24 -12.22 6.27 -12.20
N VAL A 25 -11.13 7.03 -12.14
CA VAL A 25 -9.99 6.84 -13.06
C VAL A 25 -8.98 5.88 -12.46
N ALA A 26 -8.52 6.14 -11.23
CA ALA A 26 -7.52 5.27 -10.63
C ALA A 26 -8.10 3.88 -10.35
N TYR A 27 -9.13 3.77 -9.51
CA TYR A 27 -9.59 2.45 -9.05
C TYR A 27 -10.60 1.76 -9.97
N ALA A 28 -11.59 2.46 -10.54
CA ALA A 28 -12.61 1.82 -11.37
C ALA A 28 -12.20 1.59 -12.84
N ASP A 29 -11.16 2.27 -13.33
CA ASP A 29 -10.61 2.08 -14.68
C ASP A 29 -9.20 1.46 -14.63
N VAL A 30 -8.17 2.24 -14.29
CA VAL A 30 -6.76 1.82 -14.46
C VAL A 30 -6.43 0.53 -13.69
N TRP A 31 -6.97 0.35 -12.49
CA TRP A 31 -6.78 -0.87 -11.68
C TRP A 31 -7.57 -2.10 -12.19
N GLU A 32 -8.59 -1.90 -13.02
CA GLU A 32 -9.45 -2.98 -13.56
C GLU A 32 -9.03 -3.43 -14.97
N ARG A 33 -8.15 -2.68 -15.63
CA ARG A 33 -7.64 -3.01 -16.97
C ARG A 33 -7.02 -4.41 -17.03
N PRO A 34 -7.45 -5.28 -17.98
CA PRO A 34 -7.21 -6.72 -17.94
C PRO A 34 -5.78 -7.14 -18.31
N GLU A 35 -5.00 -6.26 -18.93
CA GLU A 35 -3.66 -6.62 -19.43
C GLU A 35 -2.62 -6.84 -18.32
N LEU A 36 -2.92 -6.38 -17.11
CA LEU A 36 -2.07 -6.58 -15.94
C LEU A 36 -2.94 -6.82 -14.71
N SER A 37 -2.67 -7.92 -14.01
CA SER A 37 -3.48 -8.35 -12.88
C SER A 37 -3.42 -7.35 -11.71
N LYS A 38 -4.47 -7.34 -10.87
CA LYS A 38 -4.47 -6.54 -9.63
C LYS A 38 -3.34 -6.92 -8.67
N ARG A 39 -2.94 -8.20 -8.68
CA ARG A 39 -1.79 -8.71 -7.93
C ARG A 39 -0.51 -7.98 -8.37
N ASP A 40 -0.22 -8.00 -9.66
CA ASP A 40 1.01 -7.42 -10.21
C ASP A 40 0.99 -5.89 -10.11
N ARG A 41 -0.16 -5.25 -10.32
CA ARG A 41 -0.35 -3.81 -10.07
C ARG A 41 -0.06 -3.44 -8.63
N SER A 42 -0.50 -4.24 -7.66
CA SER A 42 -0.17 -4.02 -6.25
C SER A 42 1.33 -4.14 -6.00
N LEU A 43 1.99 -5.16 -6.54
CA LEU A 43 3.45 -5.33 -6.38
C LEU A 43 4.22 -4.15 -6.96
N ILE A 44 3.87 -3.69 -8.16
CA ILE A 44 4.46 -2.50 -8.80
C ILE A 44 4.18 -1.23 -7.98
N THR A 45 2.97 -1.08 -7.46
CA THR A 45 2.61 0.08 -6.63
C THR A 45 3.45 0.12 -5.36
N VAL A 46 3.61 -1.03 -4.67
CA VAL A 46 4.48 -1.15 -3.49
C VAL A 46 5.91 -0.75 -3.86
N ALA A 47 6.49 -1.34 -4.90
CA ALA A 47 7.85 -1.01 -5.36
C ALA A 47 8.02 0.49 -5.65
N GLY A 48 7.04 1.12 -6.33
CA GLY A 48 7.04 2.56 -6.59
C GLY A 48 6.98 3.40 -5.32
N LEU A 49 6.15 3.02 -4.34
CA LEU A 49 6.03 3.73 -3.06
C LEU A 49 7.32 3.62 -2.23
N VAL A 50 8.00 2.47 -2.26
CA VAL A 50 9.33 2.28 -1.66
C VAL A 50 10.33 3.24 -2.33
N ALA A 51 10.40 3.22 -3.66
CA ALA A 51 11.33 4.06 -4.41
C ALA A 51 11.17 5.56 -4.13
N MET A 52 9.92 6.01 -3.98
CA MET A 52 9.58 7.41 -3.71
C MET A 52 9.58 7.78 -2.21
N ASN A 53 9.94 6.85 -1.32
CA ASN A 53 9.86 6.99 0.13
C ASN A 53 8.50 7.53 0.62
N ARG A 54 7.40 6.95 0.14
CA ARG A 54 6.01 7.36 0.45
C ARG A 54 5.42 6.53 1.59
N GLU A 55 6.08 6.61 2.74
CA GLU A 55 5.80 5.82 3.96
C GLU A 55 4.33 5.86 4.39
N ARG A 56 3.68 7.04 4.36
CA ARG A 56 2.27 7.19 4.77
C ARG A 56 1.26 6.51 3.83
N GLN A 57 1.67 6.08 2.65
CA GLN A 57 0.82 5.37 1.69
C GLN A 57 1.13 3.87 1.66
N LEU A 58 2.35 3.49 2.01
CA LEU A 58 2.83 2.13 1.93
C LEU A 58 1.98 1.12 2.73
N PRO A 59 1.55 1.36 3.99
CA PRO A 59 0.76 0.39 4.76
C PRO A 59 -0.52 -0.06 4.04
N GLY A 60 -1.32 0.89 3.56
CA GLY A 60 -2.58 0.57 2.88
C GLY A 60 -2.38 -0.14 1.54
N HIS A 61 -1.24 0.07 0.88
CA HIS A 61 -0.92 -0.64 -0.37
C HIS A 61 -0.28 -2.01 -0.13
N LEU A 62 0.44 -2.22 0.98
CA LEU A 62 0.85 -3.55 1.43
C LEU A 62 -0.36 -4.41 1.78
N ASP A 63 -1.33 -3.85 2.53
CA ASP A 63 -2.61 -4.51 2.81
C ASP A 63 -3.33 -4.92 1.52
N ARG A 64 -3.49 -3.96 0.59
CA ARG A 64 -4.11 -4.24 -0.71
C ARG A 64 -3.34 -5.27 -1.53
N ALA A 65 -2.01 -5.32 -1.44
CA ALA A 65 -1.21 -6.30 -2.15
C ALA A 65 -1.49 -7.72 -1.67
N LEU A 66 -1.54 -7.90 -0.35
CA LEU A 66 -1.90 -9.17 0.27
C LEU A 66 -3.34 -9.58 -0.08
N ASP A 67 -4.30 -8.64 -0.05
CA ASP A 67 -5.70 -8.92 -0.42
C ASP A 67 -5.84 -9.30 -1.90
N ASN A 68 -4.96 -8.79 -2.76
CA ASN A 68 -4.89 -9.14 -4.18
C ASN A 68 -4.03 -10.40 -4.46
N GLY A 69 -3.53 -11.08 -3.42
CA GLY A 69 -2.83 -12.37 -3.55
C GLY A 69 -1.32 -12.29 -3.76
N VAL A 70 -0.67 -11.16 -3.48
CA VAL A 70 0.80 -11.13 -3.32
C VAL A 70 1.14 -11.75 -1.96
N THR A 71 2.15 -12.62 -1.87
CA THR A 71 2.53 -13.20 -0.58
C THR A 71 3.43 -12.26 0.23
N ARG A 72 3.59 -12.54 1.54
CA ARG A 72 4.51 -11.76 2.40
C ARG A 72 5.95 -11.89 1.93
N GLU A 73 6.33 -13.10 1.54
CA GLU A 73 7.67 -13.43 1.03
C GLU A 73 7.95 -12.63 -0.25
N GLU A 74 7.00 -12.56 -1.17
CA GLU A 74 7.14 -11.78 -2.40
C GLU A 74 7.26 -10.27 -2.14
N LEU A 75 6.52 -9.74 -1.17
CA LEU A 75 6.64 -8.34 -0.76
C LEU A 75 8.00 -8.04 -0.15
N ILE A 76 8.51 -8.92 0.72
CA ILE A 76 9.82 -8.75 1.34
C ILE A 76 10.94 -8.87 0.31
N GLU A 77 10.85 -9.81 -0.64
CA GLU A 77 11.82 -9.93 -1.73
C GLU A 77 11.79 -8.70 -2.65
N ALA A 78 10.60 -8.18 -2.99
CA ALA A 78 10.51 -6.94 -3.76
C ALA A 78 11.12 -5.75 -3.03
N ILE A 79 10.81 -5.56 -1.74
CA ILE A 79 11.41 -4.50 -0.91
C ILE A 79 12.93 -4.64 -0.84
N THR A 80 13.44 -5.86 -0.65
CA THR A 80 14.87 -6.16 -0.61
C THR A 80 15.53 -5.83 -1.94
N HIS A 81 14.90 -6.20 -3.05
CA HIS A 81 15.38 -5.89 -4.40
C HIS A 81 15.41 -4.38 -4.66
N MET A 82 14.45 -3.63 -4.11
CA MET A 82 14.44 -2.17 -4.22
C MET A 82 15.65 -1.49 -3.56
N ALA A 83 16.35 -2.13 -2.61
CA ALA A 83 17.59 -1.58 -2.05
C ALA A 83 18.62 -1.24 -3.14
N PHE A 84 18.69 -2.04 -4.21
CA PHE A 84 19.60 -1.84 -5.33
C PHE A 84 19.20 -0.69 -6.27
N TYR A 85 17.92 -0.31 -6.30
CA TYR A 85 17.41 0.73 -7.21
C TYR A 85 17.11 2.05 -6.52
N SER A 86 16.67 2.02 -5.25
CA SER A 86 16.29 3.19 -4.46
C SER A 86 17.11 3.38 -3.18
N GLY A 87 18.10 2.53 -2.94
CA GLY A 87 19.02 2.63 -1.81
C GLY A 87 18.52 1.97 -0.52
N TRP A 88 19.48 1.56 0.31
CA TRP A 88 19.26 0.83 1.57
C TRP A 88 18.31 1.57 2.54
N PRO A 89 18.38 2.90 2.72
CA PRO A 89 17.47 3.59 3.63
C PRO A 89 15.99 3.38 3.29
N THR A 90 15.62 3.46 2.01
CA THR A 90 14.21 3.30 1.58
C THR A 90 13.73 1.86 1.80
N ALA A 91 14.59 0.86 1.51
CA ALA A 91 14.27 -0.54 1.71
C ALA A 91 14.14 -0.91 3.20
N LEU A 92 15.02 -0.41 4.07
CA LEU A 92 14.95 -0.65 5.52
C LEU A 92 13.68 -0.05 6.12
N THR A 93 13.34 1.19 5.77
CA THR A 93 12.10 1.83 6.19
C THR A 93 10.88 1.03 5.71
N ALA A 94 10.86 0.61 4.46
CA ALA A 94 9.77 -0.20 3.91
C ALA A 94 9.64 -1.57 4.60
N ALA A 95 10.75 -2.23 4.91
CA ALA A 95 10.76 -3.51 5.62
C ALA A 95 10.20 -3.38 7.05
N ALA A 96 10.56 -2.30 7.76
CA ALA A 96 9.99 -2.01 9.08
C ALA A 96 8.47 -1.81 9.01
N ILE A 97 7.99 -1.02 8.03
CA ILE A 97 6.55 -0.82 7.81
C ILE A 97 5.84 -2.13 7.45
N ALA A 98 6.46 -2.98 6.61
CA ALA A 98 5.89 -4.28 6.26
C ALA A 98 5.75 -5.20 7.47
N LYS A 99 6.76 -5.24 8.34
CA LYS A 99 6.70 -5.97 9.61
C LYS A 99 5.49 -5.55 10.45
N ASP A 100 5.26 -4.25 10.60
CA ASP A 100 4.14 -3.73 11.42
C ASP A 100 2.77 -4.09 10.79
N VAL A 101 2.64 -3.98 9.47
CA VAL A 101 1.43 -4.40 8.74
C VAL A 101 1.16 -5.90 8.93
N PHE A 102 2.19 -6.73 8.87
CA PHE A 102 2.05 -8.18 9.05
C PHE A 102 1.62 -8.52 10.48
N ALA A 103 2.27 -7.92 11.49
CA ALA A 103 1.91 -8.09 12.89
C ALA A 103 0.46 -7.68 13.16
N LYS A 104 0.03 -6.56 12.57
CA LYS A 104 -1.37 -6.12 12.64
C LYS A 104 -2.36 -7.12 12.08
N ARG A 105 -2.05 -7.68 10.91
CA ARG A 105 -2.89 -8.72 10.27
C ARG A 105 -2.95 -10.00 11.08
N ASP A 106 -1.86 -10.34 11.77
CA ASP A 106 -1.79 -11.51 12.64
C ASP A 106 -2.46 -11.29 14.00
N GLY A 107 -2.86 -10.06 14.32
CA GLY A 107 -3.39 -9.70 15.63
C GLY A 107 -2.34 -9.69 16.74
N THR A 108 -1.06 -9.57 16.38
CA THR A 108 0.09 -9.59 17.30
C THR A 108 0.70 -8.20 17.49
N GLU A 109 -0.07 -7.12 17.32
CA GLU A 109 0.39 -5.76 17.64
C GLU A 109 0.72 -5.68 19.15
N ASP A 110 2.01 -5.58 19.48
CA ASP A 110 2.45 -5.22 20.83
C ASP A 110 1.93 -3.81 21.14
N GLN A 111 1.09 -3.68 22.16
CA GLN A 111 0.50 -2.41 22.61
C GLN A 111 1.52 -1.45 23.27
N ASN A 112 2.81 -1.70 23.12
CA ASN A 112 3.87 -0.95 23.79
C ASN A 112 4.78 -0.28 22.77
N ASN A 113 4.36 0.89 22.30
CA ASN A 113 5.30 1.92 21.82
C ASN A 113 4.61 3.29 21.87
N ASP A 114 4.46 3.78 23.10
CA ASP A 114 4.40 5.21 23.43
C ASP A 114 5.84 5.73 23.61
#